data_AF-A0A1M7A4D9-F1
#
_entry.id   AF-A0A1M7A4D9-F1
#
_cell.length_a   1.000
_cell.length_b   1.000
_cell.length_c   1.000
_cell.angle_alpha   90.00
_cell.angle_beta   90.00
_cell.angle_gamma   90.00
#
_symmetry.space_group_name_H-M   'P 1'
#
loop_
_entity.id
_entity.type
_entity.pdbx_description
1 polymer ?
#
loop_
_entity_poly.entity_id
_entity_poly.type
_entity_poly.pdbx_seq_one_letter_code
_entity_poly.pdbx_strand_id
1 'polypeptide(L)'
;MSTLAEDLALLLVDPTTGKPVVDGTAFDRAVAGALLFDLAGAERIAVTGTGAKARVAVVGGPTGNPLLDAAIDRLGPKERRAAGAVERLAKMRSAVFARLVDAGILTAERNRIFGLIPTTTWRFPDPGPRAALQGGLAAVLTAAAEPDARQAALVSLLYAVKAEHKVVAGDRRALRARAKQVAEGDWAGSAVAQAVQAVQATVMAAVVAATVAGAAAGGS
;
A
#
# COMPACT_ATOMS: atom_id res chain seq x y z
N MET A 1 8.25 -2.84 14.47
CA MET A 1 6.98 -2.22 14.02
C MET A 1 6.76 -2.61 12.56
N SER A 2 5.52 -2.92 12.20
CA SER A 2 5.13 -3.25 10.83
C SER A 2 5.01 -1.99 9.98
N THR A 3 5.51 -2.04 8.75
CA THR A 3 5.42 -0.93 7.78
C THR A 3 4.00 -0.77 7.22
N LEU A 4 3.68 0.38 6.63
CA LEU A 4 2.41 0.55 5.89
C LEU A 4 2.29 -0.47 4.76
N ALA A 5 3.41 -0.80 4.10
CA ALA A 5 3.42 -1.78 3.01
C ALA A 5 3.07 -3.20 3.49
N GLU A 6 3.63 -3.62 4.62
CA GLU A 6 3.32 -4.91 5.27
C GLU A 6 1.84 -4.97 5.68
N ASP A 7 1.34 -3.93 6.33
CA ASP A 7 -0.05 -3.84 6.74
C ASP A 7 -1.04 -3.84 5.59
N LEU A 8 -0.77 -3.04 4.56
CA LEU A 8 -1.62 -2.98 3.38
C LEU A 8 -1.62 -4.32 2.65
N ALA A 9 -0.47 -4.99 2.54
CA ALA A 9 -0.38 -6.33 1.97
C ALA A 9 -1.22 -7.33 2.77
N LEU A 10 -1.19 -7.29 4.10
CA LEU A 10 -2.04 -8.11 4.95
C LEU A 10 -3.53 -7.87 4.66
N LEU A 11 -3.96 -6.60 4.67
CA LEU A 11 -5.36 -6.23 4.44
C LEU A 11 -5.87 -6.63 3.05
N LEU A 12 -4.99 -6.59 2.04
CA LEU A 12 -5.34 -6.89 0.65
C LEU A 12 -5.29 -8.38 0.28
N VAL A 13 -5.00 -9.28 1.22
CA VAL A 13 -5.13 -10.73 1.03
C VAL A 13 -6.38 -11.21 1.74
N ASP A 14 -7.14 -12.14 1.18
CA ASP A 14 -8.27 -12.78 1.86
C ASP A 14 -7.73 -13.84 2.84
N PRO A 15 -8.10 -13.80 4.14
CA PRO A 15 -7.51 -14.68 5.15
C PRO A 15 -7.94 -16.15 5.01
N THR A 16 -9.06 -16.41 4.34
CA THR A 16 -9.60 -17.76 4.15
C THR A 16 -8.93 -18.46 2.97
N THR A 17 -8.81 -17.74 1.84
CA THR A 17 -8.31 -18.28 0.57
C THR A 17 -6.82 -18.03 0.35
N GLY A 18 -6.22 -17.08 1.09
CA GLY A 18 -4.83 -16.67 0.94
C GLY A 18 -4.54 -15.93 -0.37
N LYS A 19 -5.58 -15.45 -1.07
CA LYS A 19 -5.48 -14.79 -2.38
C LYS A 19 -5.68 -13.27 -2.27
N PRO A 20 -5.09 -12.46 -3.17
CA PRO A 20 -5.38 -11.04 -3.23
C PRO A 20 -6.87 -10.75 -3.43
N VAL A 21 -7.40 -9.75 -2.72
CA VAL A 21 -8.80 -9.30 -2.87
C VAL A 21 -8.98 -8.33 -4.03
N VAL A 22 -7.89 -7.79 -4.58
CA VAL A 22 -7.85 -6.94 -5.79
C VAL A 22 -7.02 -7.62 -6.88
N ASP A 23 -7.08 -7.11 -8.12
CA ASP A 23 -6.24 -7.62 -9.18
C ASP A 23 -4.75 -7.44 -8.87
N GLY A 24 -3.90 -8.29 -9.46
CA GLY A 24 -2.48 -8.31 -9.17
C GLY A 24 -1.81 -6.96 -9.41
N THR A 25 -2.17 -6.26 -10.48
CA THR A 25 -1.53 -4.99 -10.81
C THR A 25 -1.91 -3.89 -9.80
N ALA A 26 -3.19 -3.82 -9.40
CA ALA A 26 -3.63 -2.91 -8.35
C ALA A 26 -2.96 -3.22 -7.00
N PHE A 27 -2.87 -4.50 -6.62
CA PHE A 27 -2.16 -4.92 -5.40
C PHE A 27 -0.71 -4.43 -5.40
N ASP A 28 0.04 -4.70 -6.47
CA ASP A 28 1.45 -4.31 -6.56
C ASP A 28 1.65 -2.81 -6.43
N ARG A 29 0.80 -2.03 -7.10
CA ARG A 29 0.89 -0.57 -7.08
C ARG A 29 0.48 0.01 -5.73
N ALA A 30 -0.51 -0.59 -5.06
CA ALA A 30 -0.90 -0.18 -3.72
C ALA A 30 0.23 -0.40 -2.71
N VAL A 31 0.84 -1.59 -2.72
CA VAL A 31 2.00 -1.91 -1.89
C VAL A 31 3.20 -1.02 -2.21
N ALA A 32 3.46 -0.75 -3.49
CA ALA A 32 4.48 0.20 -3.92
C ALA A 32 4.23 1.62 -3.40
N GLY A 33 2.98 2.08 -3.44
CA GLY A 33 2.57 3.36 -2.86
C GLY A 33 2.82 3.39 -1.36
N ALA A 34 2.49 2.32 -0.64
CA ALA A 34 2.76 2.18 0.79
C ALA A 34 4.25 2.25 1.11
N LEU A 35 5.11 1.59 0.32
CA LEU A 35 6.57 1.70 0.47
C LEU A 35 7.07 3.13 0.30
N LEU A 36 6.49 3.91 -0.63
CA LEU A 36 6.83 5.33 -0.76
C LEU A 36 6.38 6.14 0.46
N PHE A 37 5.22 5.82 1.05
CA PHE A 37 4.81 6.45 2.31
C PHE A 37 5.77 6.13 3.46
N ASP A 38 6.14 4.87 3.61
CA ASP A 38 7.08 4.44 4.65
C ASP A 38 8.44 5.15 4.49
N LEU A 39 8.94 5.27 3.25
CA LEU A 39 10.18 5.97 2.95
C LEU A 39 10.08 7.48 3.17
N ALA A 40 8.95 8.10 2.84
CA ALA A 40 8.73 9.53 3.06
C ALA A 40 8.61 9.85 4.55
N GLY A 41 7.89 9.01 5.31
CA GLY A 41 7.79 9.12 6.77
C GLY A 41 9.13 8.89 7.47
N ALA A 42 10.02 8.10 6.87
CA ALA A 42 11.41 7.95 7.31
C ALA A 42 12.37 9.01 6.73
N GLU A 43 11.86 10.05 6.06
CA GLU A 43 12.65 11.13 5.45
C GLU A 43 13.76 10.63 4.50
N ARG A 44 13.54 9.48 3.85
CA ARG A 44 14.51 8.89 2.90
C ARG A 44 14.24 9.25 1.46
N ILE A 45 13.04 9.72 1.17
CA ILE A 45 12.69 10.28 -0.13
C ILE A 45 12.15 11.70 0.01
N ALA A 46 12.47 12.53 -0.96
CA ALA A 46 11.79 13.80 -1.18
C ALA A 46 10.80 13.64 -2.33
N VAL A 47 9.60 14.19 -2.14
CA VAL A 47 8.57 14.26 -3.18
C VAL A 47 8.38 15.72 -3.57
N THR A 48 8.54 16.02 -4.85
CA THR A 48 8.35 17.36 -5.39
C THR A 48 7.32 17.37 -6.52
N GLY A 49 6.62 18.50 -6.70
CA GLY A 49 5.51 18.60 -7.64
C GLY A 49 4.28 17.80 -7.21
N THR A 50 3.25 17.81 -8.06
CA THR A 50 1.96 17.16 -7.77
C THR A 50 1.42 16.42 -8.98
N GLY A 51 0.52 15.46 -8.73
CA GLY A 51 -0.16 14.69 -9.79
C GLY A 51 0.82 14.05 -10.78
N ALA A 52 0.53 14.21 -12.08
CA ALA A 52 1.36 13.64 -13.15
C ALA A 52 2.78 14.23 -13.24
N LYS A 53 3.01 15.41 -12.65
CA LYS A 53 4.33 16.09 -12.64
C LYS A 53 5.15 15.72 -11.42
N ALA A 54 4.60 14.97 -10.48
CA ALA A 54 5.30 14.64 -9.27
C ALA A 54 6.57 13.82 -9.51
N ARG A 55 7.56 14.05 -8.67
CA ARG A 55 8.90 13.46 -8.71
C ARG A 55 9.27 12.91 -7.35
N VAL A 56 10.09 11.86 -7.36
CA VAL A 56 10.64 11.19 -6.19
C VAL A 56 12.14 11.14 -6.35
N ALA A 57 12.87 11.60 -5.33
CA ALA A 57 14.31 11.50 -5.20
C ALA A 57 14.66 10.80 -3.88
N VAL A 58 15.66 9.92 -3.90
CA VAL A 58 16.27 9.39 -2.67
C VAL A 58 17.17 10.47 -2.09
N VAL A 59 17.00 10.82 -0.82
CA VAL A 59 17.71 11.93 -0.16
C VAL A 59 18.42 11.52 1.14
N GLY A 60 18.26 10.27 1.59
CA GLY A 60 18.84 9.79 2.83
C GLY A 60 19.51 8.42 2.68
N GLY A 61 20.15 7.98 3.76
CA GLY A 61 20.80 6.69 3.87
C GLY A 61 19.88 5.58 4.41
N PRO A 62 20.45 4.47 4.89
CA PRO A 62 19.70 3.33 5.41
C PRO A 62 18.67 3.73 6.48
N THR A 63 17.58 2.98 6.51
CA THR A 63 16.49 3.07 7.50
C THR A 63 16.69 2.11 8.66
N GLY A 64 17.53 1.07 8.50
CA GLY A 64 17.60 -0.06 9.42
C GLY A 64 16.44 -1.04 9.27
N ASN A 65 15.51 -0.78 8.34
CA ASN A 65 14.50 -1.73 7.91
C ASN A 65 14.92 -2.33 6.56
N PRO A 66 15.23 -3.64 6.50
CA PRO A 66 15.71 -4.28 5.27
C PRO A 66 14.77 -4.13 4.07
N LEU A 67 13.46 -4.03 4.30
CA LEU A 67 12.48 -3.85 3.23
C LEU A 67 12.56 -2.46 2.59
N LEU A 68 12.71 -1.43 3.44
CA LEU A 68 12.81 -0.05 2.98
C LEU A 68 14.19 0.22 2.36
N ASP A 69 15.24 -0.40 2.89
CA ASP A 69 16.58 -0.32 2.33
C ASP A 69 16.62 -0.95 0.92
N ALA A 70 15.99 -2.11 0.74
CA ALA A 70 15.82 -2.71 -0.59
C ALA A 70 14.98 -1.84 -1.54
N ALA A 71 14.02 -1.07 -1.01
CA ALA A 71 13.23 -0.14 -1.81
C ALA A 71 14.08 1.06 -2.26
N ILE A 72 14.93 1.61 -1.38
CA ILE A 72 15.90 2.65 -1.71
C ILE A 72 16.83 2.19 -2.84
N ASP A 73 17.43 1.02 -2.70
CA ASP A 73 18.32 0.43 -3.71
C ASP A 73 17.62 0.31 -5.07
N ARG A 74 16.35 -0.11 -5.06
CA ARG A 74 15.56 -0.30 -6.27
C ARG A 74 15.17 1.02 -6.95
N LEU A 75 14.92 2.07 -6.18
CA LEU A 75 14.66 3.41 -6.72
C LEU A 75 15.90 3.99 -7.40
N GLY A 76 17.07 3.72 -6.79
CA GLY A 76 18.37 4.21 -7.21
C GLY A 76 18.55 5.72 -6.98
N PRO A 77 19.74 6.26 -7.26
CA PRO A 77 20.09 7.64 -6.92
C PRO A 77 19.42 8.68 -7.84
N LYS A 78 18.86 8.26 -8.99
CA LYS A 78 18.30 9.18 -9.99
C LYS A 78 16.86 9.56 -9.65
N GLU A 79 16.60 10.86 -9.55
CA GLU A 79 15.25 11.42 -9.46
C GLU A 79 14.36 10.91 -10.60
N ARG A 80 13.11 10.61 -10.29
CA ARG A 80 12.15 10.06 -11.25
C ARG A 80 10.74 10.54 -11.05
N ARG A 81 9.90 10.35 -12.07
CA ARG A 81 8.45 10.51 -11.94
C ARG A 81 7.91 9.56 -10.86
N ALA A 82 6.98 10.03 -10.03
CA ALA A 82 6.35 9.23 -8.98
C ALA A 82 5.72 7.94 -9.53
N ALA A 83 5.04 8.00 -10.68
CA ALA A 83 4.53 6.81 -11.37
C ALA A 83 5.65 5.82 -11.73
N GLY A 84 6.81 6.30 -12.17
CA GLY A 84 7.96 5.45 -12.46
C GLY A 84 8.65 4.88 -11.21
N ALA A 85 8.46 5.50 -10.04
CA ALA A 85 8.87 4.97 -8.75
C ALA A 85 7.93 3.83 -8.33
N VAL A 86 6.63 4.05 -8.42
CA VAL A 86 5.59 3.03 -8.15
C VAL A 86 5.83 1.78 -9.02
N GLU A 87 6.05 1.94 -10.33
CA GLU A 87 6.30 0.79 -11.23
C GLU A 87 7.58 0.00 -10.90
N ARG A 88 8.60 0.65 -10.34
CA ARG A 88 9.80 -0.05 -9.87
C ARG A 88 9.52 -0.87 -8.62
N LEU A 89 8.85 -0.25 -7.65
CA LEU A 89 8.54 -0.85 -6.36
C LEU A 89 7.40 -1.89 -6.45
N ALA A 90 6.54 -1.81 -7.47
CA ALA A 90 5.49 -2.79 -7.76
C ALA A 90 6.04 -4.23 -7.84
N LYS A 91 7.30 -4.39 -8.20
CA LYS A 91 7.99 -5.68 -8.28
C LYS A 91 8.48 -6.22 -6.92
N MET A 92 8.21 -5.53 -5.81
CA MET A 92 8.69 -5.88 -4.47
C MET A 92 7.67 -6.67 -3.63
N ARG A 93 6.51 -7.04 -4.20
CA ARG A 93 5.52 -7.88 -3.50
C ARG A 93 6.13 -9.06 -2.76
N SER A 94 7.00 -9.82 -3.43
CA SER A 94 7.62 -11.01 -2.84
C SER A 94 8.48 -10.67 -1.62
N ALA A 95 9.19 -9.53 -1.64
CA ALA A 95 9.99 -9.06 -0.52
C ALA A 95 9.09 -8.67 0.67
N VAL A 96 7.96 -7.99 0.42
CA VAL A 96 6.99 -7.64 1.47
C VAL A 96 6.41 -8.90 2.12
N PHE A 97 5.98 -9.88 1.33
CA PHE A 97 5.48 -11.14 1.89
C PHE A 97 6.56 -11.94 2.62
N ALA A 98 7.81 -11.93 2.13
CA ALA A 98 8.91 -12.57 2.84
C ALA A 98 9.09 -11.98 4.24
N ARG A 99 9.01 -10.65 4.39
CA ARG A 99 9.07 -10.00 5.71
C ARG A 99 7.92 -10.39 6.63
N LEU A 100 6.70 -10.50 6.11
CA LEU A 100 5.55 -10.96 6.87
C LEU A 100 5.69 -12.43 7.33
N VAL A 101 6.36 -13.26 6.52
CA VAL A 101 6.71 -14.64 6.91
C VAL A 101 7.82 -14.66 7.96
N ASP A 102 8.88 -13.87 7.77
CA ASP A 102 9.97 -13.74 8.76
C ASP A 102 9.47 -13.25 10.12
N ALA A 103 8.44 -12.39 10.11
CA ALA A 103 7.78 -11.90 11.32
C ALA A 103 6.77 -12.89 11.92
N GLY A 104 6.55 -14.05 11.31
CA GLY A 104 5.59 -15.07 11.77
C GLY A 104 4.12 -14.69 11.59
N ILE A 105 3.83 -13.58 10.90
CA ILE A 105 2.45 -13.11 10.68
C ILE A 105 1.77 -13.92 9.57
N LEU A 106 2.55 -14.37 8.58
CA LEU A 106 2.08 -15.24 7.51
C LEU A 106 2.91 -16.52 7.45
N THR A 107 2.34 -17.57 6.86
CA THR A 107 3.12 -18.72 6.38
C THR A 107 2.88 -18.93 4.89
N ALA A 108 3.92 -19.43 4.19
CA ALA A 108 3.88 -19.68 2.76
C ALA A 108 3.62 -21.17 2.47
N GLU A 109 2.47 -21.49 1.89
CA GLU A 109 2.19 -22.83 1.36
C GLU A 109 2.44 -22.85 -0.15
N ARG A 110 3.47 -23.60 -0.57
CA ARG A 110 3.74 -23.83 -1.99
C ARG A 110 2.82 -24.93 -2.51
N ASN A 111 1.96 -24.56 -3.44
CA ASN A 111 1.03 -25.44 -4.13
C ASN A 111 1.36 -25.47 -5.64
N ARG A 112 0.71 -26.36 -6.40
CA ARG A 112 0.77 -26.38 -7.87
C ARG A 112 -0.63 -26.46 -8.47
N ILE A 113 -0.93 -25.58 -9.41
CA ILE A 113 -2.14 -25.66 -10.23
C ILE A 113 -1.86 -26.63 -11.38
N PHE A 114 -2.73 -27.64 -11.55
CA PHE A 114 -2.58 -28.75 -12.50
C PHE A 114 -1.21 -29.46 -12.43
N GLY A 115 -0.55 -29.45 -11.26
CA GLY A 115 0.77 -30.08 -11.06
C GLY A 115 1.96 -29.35 -11.69
N LEU A 116 1.73 -28.31 -12.50
CA LEU A 116 2.74 -27.68 -13.35
C LEU A 116 3.02 -26.22 -13.01
N ILE A 117 1.99 -25.46 -12.59
CA ILE A 117 2.13 -24.02 -12.34
C ILE A 117 2.30 -23.81 -10.83
N PRO A 118 3.49 -23.43 -10.34
CA PRO A 118 3.69 -23.14 -8.92
C PRO A 118 2.77 -21.99 -8.51
N THR A 119 2.09 -22.16 -7.38
CA THR A 119 1.30 -21.12 -6.74
C THR A 119 1.67 -21.05 -5.27
N THR A 120 1.60 -19.87 -4.68
CA THR A 120 1.84 -19.67 -3.25
C THR A 120 0.54 -19.22 -2.62
N THR A 121 0.09 -19.96 -1.62
CA THR A 121 -1.05 -19.61 -0.78
C THR A 121 -0.50 -19.07 0.52
N TRP A 122 -0.91 -17.86 0.90
CA TRP A 122 -0.52 -17.24 2.17
C TRP A 122 -1.53 -17.63 3.24
N ARG A 123 -1.06 -18.16 4.37
CA ARG A 123 -1.91 -18.49 5.53
C ARG A 123 -1.67 -17.50 6.65
N PHE A 124 -2.71 -17.29 7.44
CA PHE A 124 -2.73 -16.43 8.61
C PHE A 124 -2.76 -17.33 9.86
N PRO A 125 -1.60 -17.73 10.40
CA PRO A 125 -1.53 -18.58 11.60
C PRO A 125 -2.20 -17.92 12.82
N ASP A 126 -2.14 -16.58 12.90
CA ASP A 126 -2.84 -15.78 13.90
C ASP A 126 -3.70 -14.70 13.18
N PRO A 127 -5.02 -14.67 13.38
CA PRO A 127 -5.87 -13.61 12.84
C PRO A 127 -5.68 -12.26 13.55
N GLY A 128 -5.10 -12.23 14.75
CA GLY A 128 -4.98 -11.07 15.63
C GLY A 128 -4.40 -9.82 14.97
N PRO A 129 -3.20 -9.87 14.36
CA PRO A 129 -2.58 -8.70 13.74
C PRO A 129 -3.47 -8.07 12.67
N ARG A 130 -4.06 -8.90 11.80
CA ARG A 130 -4.96 -8.42 10.74
C ARG A 130 -6.27 -7.87 11.33
N ALA A 131 -6.86 -8.56 12.29
CA ALA A 131 -8.11 -8.17 12.92
C ALA A 131 -7.98 -6.82 13.66
N ALA A 132 -6.84 -6.58 14.33
CA ALA A 132 -6.55 -5.30 14.97
C ALA A 132 -6.50 -4.14 13.97
N LEU A 133 -5.81 -4.35 12.83
CA LEU A 133 -5.78 -3.36 11.75
C LEU A 133 -7.18 -3.11 11.16
N GLN A 134 -7.91 -4.18 10.87
CA GLN A 134 -9.26 -4.10 10.32
C GLN A 134 -10.22 -3.39 11.28
N GLY A 135 -10.13 -3.64 12.58
CA GLY A 135 -10.94 -2.97 13.60
C GLY A 135 -10.68 -1.46 13.68
N GLY A 136 -9.41 -1.05 13.65
CA GLY A 136 -9.04 0.37 13.61
C GLY A 136 -9.56 1.07 12.35
N LEU A 137 -9.39 0.44 11.18
CA LEU A 137 -9.91 0.99 9.92
C LEU A 137 -11.45 0.99 9.86
N ALA A 138 -12.11 0.01 10.47
CA ALA A 138 -13.56 -0.02 10.56
C ALA A 138 -14.09 1.19 11.34
N ALA A 139 -13.50 1.53 12.49
CA ALA A 139 -13.89 2.70 13.27
C ALA A 139 -13.75 4.02 12.48
N VAL A 140 -12.67 4.16 11.70
CA VAL A 140 -12.46 5.33 10.83
C VAL A 140 -13.49 5.39 9.70
N LEU A 141 -13.73 4.25 9.03
CA LEU A 141 -14.63 4.16 7.86
C LEU A 141 -16.11 4.26 8.22
N THR A 142 -16.49 3.99 9.48
CA THR A 142 -17.84 4.22 10.00
C THR A 142 -17.98 5.57 10.71
N ALA A 143 -16.95 6.41 10.69
CA ALA A 143 -16.89 7.71 11.38
C ALA A 143 -17.10 7.61 12.91
N ALA A 144 -16.77 6.46 13.50
CA ALA A 144 -16.73 6.27 14.95
C ALA A 144 -15.44 6.82 15.59
N ALA A 145 -14.40 7.07 14.79
CA ALA A 145 -13.15 7.69 15.20
C ALA A 145 -12.54 8.55 14.08
N GLU A 146 -11.76 9.56 14.46
CA GLU A 146 -10.89 10.27 13.53
C GLU A 146 -9.60 9.47 13.28
N PRO A 147 -9.07 9.45 12.05
CA PRO A 147 -7.90 8.67 11.72
C PRO A 147 -6.60 9.32 12.21
N ASP A 148 -5.66 8.49 12.64
CA ASP A 148 -4.26 8.91 12.75
C ASP A 148 -3.53 8.94 11.39
N ALA A 149 -2.28 9.41 11.40
CA ALA A 149 -1.34 9.42 10.25
C ALA A 149 -1.34 8.14 9.42
N ARG A 150 -1.32 7.01 10.13
CA ARG A 150 -1.12 5.70 9.56
C ARG A 150 -2.43 5.13 9.02
N GLN A 151 -3.51 5.28 9.78
CA GLN A 151 -4.85 4.83 9.40
C GLN A 151 -5.35 5.57 8.17
N ALA A 152 -5.15 6.89 8.09
CA ALA A 152 -5.59 7.64 6.91
C ALA A 152 -4.76 7.31 5.66
N ALA A 153 -3.46 7.04 5.79
CA ALA A 153 -2.64 6.53 4.69
C ALA A 153 -3.18 5.18 4.19
N LEU A 154 -3.46 4.23 5.08
CA LEU A 154 -4.06 2.93 4.74
C LEU A 154 -5.44 3.08 4.09
N VAL A 155 -6.34 3.89 4.66
CA VAL A 155 -7.67 4.16 4.08
C VAL A 155 -7.53 4.73 2.67
N SER A 156 -6.60 5.66 2.46
CA SER A 156 -6.39 6.29 1.16
C SER A 156 -5.86 5.31 0.12
N LEU A 157 -4.91 4.44 0.51
CA LEU A 157 -4.40 3.40 -0.37
C LEU A 157 -5.49 2.38 -0.73
N LEU A 158 -6.33 1.98 0.23
CA LEU A 158 -7.51 1.14 -0.04
C LEU A 158 -8.50 1.85 -0.97
N TYR A 159 -8.68 3.17 -0.82
CA TYR A 159 -9.47 3.99 -1.73
C TYR A 159 -8.88 4.05 -3.15
N ALA A 160 -7.57 4.05 -3.30
CA ALA A 160 -6.91 4.02 -4.61
C ALA A 160 -7.33 2.79 -5.42
N VAL A 161 -7.39 1.63 -4.75
CA VAL A 161 -7.64 0.32 -5.37
C VAL A 161 -9.06 -0.20 -5.18
N LYS A 162 -9.96 0.63 -4.64
CA LYS A 162 -11.38 0.29 -4.44
C LYS A 162 -11.56 -0.96 -3.57
N ALA A 163 -10.76 -1.10 -2.51
CA ALA A 163 -10.73 -2.28 -1.64
C ALA A 163 -11.39 -2.10 -0.26
N GLU A 164 -11.92 -0.92 0.05
CA GLU A 164 -12.44 -0.58 1.39
C GLU A 164 -13.54 -1.55 1.84
N HIS A 165 -14.52 -1.78 0.96
CA HIS A 165 -15.63 -2.73 1.16
C HIS A 165 -15.21 -4.21 1.15
N LYS A 166 -13.95 -4.52 0.79
CA LYS A 166 -13.39 -5.88 0.85
C LYS A 166 -12.64 -6.12 2.17
N VAL A 167 -12.25 -5.04 2.85
CA VAL A 167 -11.54 -5.07 4.13
C VAL A 167 -12.52 -4.86 5.28
N VAL A 168 -13.47 -3.94 5.14
CA VAL A 168 -14.46 -3.63 6.19
C VAL A 168 -15.85 -3.95 5.66
N ALA A 169 -16.63 -4.67 6.47
CA ALA A 169 -18.02 -4.97 6.16
C ALA A 169 -18.89 -3.71 6.36
N GLY A 170 -19.81 -3.46 5.44
CA GLY A 170 -20.72 -2.33 5.49
C GLY A 170 -21.26 -1.93 4.13
N ASP A 171 -22.04 -0.85 4.08
CA ASP A 171 -22.54 -0.33 2.81
C ASP A 171 -21.38 0.21 1.96
N ARG A 172 -21.24 -0.35 0.75
CA ARG A 172 -20.12 -0.03 -0.15
C ARG A 172 -20.06 1.45 -0.50
N ARG A 173 -21.20 2.12 -0.66
CA ARG A 173 -21.24 3.54 -1.03
C ARG A 173 -20.84 4.42 0.14
N ALA A 174 -21.32 4.12 1.35
CA ALA A 174 -20.95 4.82 2.58
C ALA A 174 -19.46 4.67 2.90
N LEU A 175 -18.94 3.44 2.88
CA LEU A 175 -17.51 3.17 3.11
C LEU A 175 -16.63 3.93 2.09
N ARG A 176 -17.02 3.89 0.81
CA ARG A 176 -16.31 4.62 -0.25
C ARG A 176 -16.37 6.14 -0.06
N ALA A 177 -17.50 6.68 0.37
CA ALA A 177 -17.68 8.10 0.62
C ALA A 177 -16.82 8.57 1.80
N ARG A 178 -16.79 7.81 2.91
CA ARG A 178 -15.93 8.12 4.05
C ARG A 178 -14.45 7.98 3.70
N ALA A 179 -14.07 6.94 2.97
CA ALA A 179 -12.70 6.77 2.51
C ALA A 179 -12.24 7.92 1.60
N LYS A 180 -13.13 8.42 0.73
CA LYS A 180 -12.88 9.62 -0.08
C LYS A 180 -12.65 10.86 0.80
N GLN A 181 -13.50 11.09 1.80
CA GLN A 181 -13.34 12.21 2.74
C GLN A 181 -12.00 12.14 3.49
N VAL A 182 -11.59 10.94 3.92
CA VAL A 182 -10.28 10.76 4.56
C VAL A 182 -9.14 10.97 3.56
N ALA A 183 -9.29 10.53 2.31
CA ALA A 183 -8.25 10.73 1.30
C ALA A 183 -8.11 12.18 0.81
N GLU A 184 -9.19 12.98 0.85
CA GLU A 184 -9.24 14.37 0.39
C GLU A 184 -9.17 15.40 1.52
N GLY A 185 -9.44 14.99 2.76
CA GLY A 185 -9.54 15.88 3.91
C GLY A 185 -8.20 16.23 4.56
N ASP A 186 -8.20 17.32 5.31
CA ASP A 186 -7.08 17.71 6.18
C ASP A 186 -7.23 17.07 7.56
N TRP A 187 -6.97 15.75 7.64
CA TRP A 187 -7.27 14.94 8.82
C TRP A 187 -6.18 15.00 9.91
N ALA A 188 -5.15 15.86 9.79
CA ALA A 188 -4.29 16.22 10.93
C ALA A 188 -3.39 17.44 10.68
N GLY A 189 -3.37 18.38 11.63
CA GLY A 189 -2.45 19.53 11.67
C GLY A 189 -1.01 19.21 12.09
N SER A 190 -0.54 17.97 11.91
CA SER A 190 0.82 17.55 12.25
C SER A 190 1.73 17.57 11.01
N ALA A 191 3.03 17.83 11.19
CA ALA A 191 4.00 17.85 10.09
C ALA A 191 4.06 16.51 9.32
N VAL A 192 3.83 15.39 10.02
CA VAL A 192 3.75 14.05 9.42
C VAL A 192 2.51 13.90 8.54
N ALA A 193 1.35 14.43 8.97
CA ALA A 193 0.14 14.41 8.17
C ALA A 193 0.23 15.31 6.92
N GLN A 194 0.88 16.48 7.02
CA GLN A 194 1.16 17.33 5.86
C GLN A 194 2.14 16.68 4.88
N ALA A 195 3.18 15.98 5.39
CA ALA A 195 4.09 15.19 4.56
C ALA A 195 3.35 14.03 3.87
N VAL A 196 2.49 13.31 4.61
CA VAL A 196 1.63 12.25 4.08
C VAL A 196 0.63 12.82 3.06
N GLN A 197 0.06 14.00 3.24
CA GLN A 197 -0.82 14.65 2.25
C GLN A 197 -0.09 15.03 0.96
N ALA A 198 1.10 15.63 1.07
CA ALA A 198 1.93 15.98 -0.08
C ALA A 198 2.32 14.73 -0.88
N VAL A 199 2.54 13.61 -0.19
CA VAL A 199 2.81 12.30 -0.78
C VAL A 199 1.53 11.63 -1.28
N GLN A 200 0.38 11.77 -0.60
CA GLN A 200 -0.92 11.17 -0.95
C GLN A 200 -1.40 11.62 -2.30
N ALA A 201 -1.55 12.93 -2.53
CA ALA A 201 -2.06 13.41 -3.82
C ALA A 201 -1.19 12.91 -4.99
N THR A 202 0.12 12.84 -4.76
CA THR A 202 1.11 12.35 -5.72
C THR A 202 1.08 10.85 -5.93
N VAL A 203 1.13 10.05 -4.86
CA VAL A 203 1.17 8.58 -4.91
C VAL A 203 -0.17 8.04 -5.38
N MET A 204 -1.28 8.61 -4.91
CA MET A 204 -2.62 8.27 -5.38
C MET A 204 -2.77 8.55 -6.88
N ALA A 205 -2.37 9.75 -7.34
CA ALA A 205 -2.38 10.06 -8.76
C ALA A 205 -1.43 9.15 -9.55
N ALA A 206 -0.27 8.79 -9.01
CA ALA A 206 0.68 7.88 -9.63
C ALA A 206 0.13 6.45 -9.77
N VAL A 207 -0.50 5.92 -8.71
CA VAL A 207 -1.16 4.61 -8.71
C VAL A 207 -2.29 4.60 -9.74
N VAL A 208 -3.16 5.62 -9.75
CA VAL A 208 -4.25 5.75 -10.73
C VAL A 208 -3.71 5.89 -12.15
N ALA A 209 -2.76 6.80 -12.40
CA ALA A 209 -2.18 7.00 -13.72
C ALA A 209 -1.51 5.72 -14.26
N ALA A 210 -0.82 4.98 -13.41
CA ALA A 210 -0.21 3.72 -13.77
C ALA A 210 -1.27 2.64 -14.12
N THR A 211 -2.40 2.61 -13.41
CA THR A 211 -3.54 1.74 -13.77
C THR A 211 -4.12 2.04 -15.14
N VAL A 212 -4.25 3.33 -15.49
CA VAL A 212 -4.75 3.74 -16.81
C VAL A 212 -3.75 3.40 -17.91
N ALA A 213 -2.44 3.63 -17.69
CA ALA A 213 -1.39 3.31 -18.66
C ALA A 213 -1.25 1.80 -18.92
N GLY A 214 -1.42 0.96 -17.88
CA GLY A 214 -1.42 -0.49 -18.02
C GLY A 214 -2.62 -1.04 -18.80
N ALA A 215 -3.80 -0.41 -18.67
CA ALA A 215 -4.98 -0.78 -19.44
C ALA A 215 -4.85 -0.45 -20.93
N ALA A 216 -4.15 0.64 -21.28
CA ALA A 216 -3.91 1.03 -22.67
C ALA A 216 -2.90 0.11 -23.39
N ALA A 217 -1.94 -0.48 -22.66
CA ALA A 217 -0.92 -1.36 -23.24
C ALA A 217 -1.36 -2.83 -23.43
N GLY A 218 -2.49 -3.23 -22.84
CA GLY A 218 -3.04 -4.60 -22.94
C GLY A 218 -4.12 -4.78 -24.01
N GLY A 219 -4.43 -3.72 -24.78
CA GLY A 219 -5.46 -3.71 -25.83
C GLY A 219 -4.92 -3.69 -27.26
N SER A 220 -3.67 -4.11 -27.46
CA SER A 220 -3.02 -4.23 -28.79
C SER A 220 -2.78 -5.68 -29.15
#